data_AF-A0A8X6WFG1-F1
#
_entry.id   AF-A0A8X6WFG1-F1
#
_cell.length_a   1.000
_cell.length_b   1.000
_cell.length_c   1.000
_cell.angle_alpha   90.00
_cell.angle_beta   90.00
_cell.angle_gamma   90.00
#
_symmetry.space_group_name_H-M   'P 1'
#
loop_
_entity.id
_entity.type
_entity.pdbx_description
1 polymer ?
#
loop_
_entity_poly.entity_id
_entity_poly.type
_entity_poly.pdbx_seq_one_letter_code
_entity_poly.pdbx_strand_id
1 'polypeptide(L)'
;MVMAQEKHLDDFLCGRIIGRLECGRTQLEEPKELGIAQSVISRLWQRFQDDGNVSRCYSTGRPRVTTPHEDRYLTVPAKRNRQSTASDLSRLLSSATGTTVSRQTVYRRL
;
A
#
# COMPACT_ATOMS: atom_id res chain seq x y z
N MET A 1 -1.09 -23.39 3.25
CA MET A 1 -1.43 -21.96 3.16
C MET A 1 -2.02 -21.74 1.76
N VAL A 2 -3.35 -21.81 1.65
CA VAL A 2 -4.06 -21.86 0.35
C VAL A 2 -4.08 -20.46 -0.26
N MET A 3 -3.43 -20.32 -1.41
CA MET A 3 -3.49 -19.13 -2.26
C MET A 3 -4.93 -18.97 -2.76
N ALA A 4 -5.68 -18.05 -2.17
CA ALA A 4 -6.99 -17.68 -2.68
C ALA A 4 -6.79 -16.88 -3.97
N GLN A 5 -7.24 -17.43 -5.10
CA GLN A 5 -7.37 -16.69 -6.35
C GLN A 5 -8.22 -15.43 -6.08
N GLU A 6 -7.63 -14.25 -6.30
CA GLU A 6 -8.36 -12.98 -6.34
C GLU A 6 -9.33 -13.02 -7.53
N LYS A 7 -10.52 -13.57 -7.31
CA LYS A 7 -11.66 -13.32 -8.20
C LYS A 7 -12.02 -11.86 -7.98
N HIS A 8 -11.73 -11.04 -8.97
CA HIS A 8 -12.05 -9.62 -9.00
C HIS A 8 -13.57 -9.45 -8.87
N LEU A 9 -14.04 -9.04 -7.68
CA LEU A 9 -15.38 -8.49 -7.54
C LEU A 9 -15.36 -7.10 -8.16
N ASP A 10 -16.28 -6.88 -9.10
CA ASP A 10 -16.47 -5.59 -9.75
C ASP A 10 -17.00 -4.55 -8.73
N ASP A 11 -16.51 -3.31 -8.81
CA ASP A 11 -16.84 -2.24 -7.86
C ASP A 11 -18.36 -1.95 -7.85
N PHE A 12 -19.03 -2.17 -8.99
CA PHE A 12 -20.49 -2.09 -9.12
C PHE A 12 -21.23 -3.16 -8.31
N LEU A 13 -20.69 -4.38 -8.27
CA LEU A 13 -21.26 -5.47 -7.48
C LEU A 13 -21.08 -5.19 -5.98
N CYS A 14 -19.91 -4.68 -5.58
CA CYS A 14 -19.64 -4.24 -4.22
C CYS A 14 -20.60 -3.13 -3.78
N GLY A 15 -20.85 -2.13 -4.63
CA GLY A 15 -21.77 -1.03 -4.32
C GLY A 15 -23.21 -1.49 -4.16
N ARG A 16 -23.66 -2.44 -4.98
CA ARG A 16 -24.99 -3.05 -4.85
C ARG A 16 -25.15 -3.83 -3.54
N ILE A 17 -24.14 -4.60 -3.15
CA ILE A 17 -24.14 -5.37 -1.89
C ILE A 17 -24.21 -4.41 -0.70
N ILE A 18 -23.37 -3.38 -0.69
CA ILE A 18 -23.33 -2.40 0.41
C ILE A 18 -24.66 -1.63 0.53
N GLY A 19 -25.22 -1.15 -0.59
CA GLY A 19 -26.51 -0.44 -0.55
C GLY A 19 -27.68 -1.31 -0.06
N ARG A 20 -27.61 -2.63 -0.27
CA ARG A 20 -28.62 -3.57 0.28
C ARG A 20 -28.38 -3.90 1.76
N LEU A 21 -27.12 -3.96 2.20
CA LEU A 21 -26.75 -4.10 3.61
C LEU A 21 -27.16 -2.86 4.44
N GLU A 22 -27.02 -1.66 3.89
CA GLU A 22 -27.47 -0.41 4.53
C GLU A 22 -28.99 -0.36 4.73
N CYS A 23 -29.77 -0.92 3.80
CA CYS A 23 -31.24 -1.01 3.91
C CYS A 23 -31.73 -2.09 4.91
N GLY A 24 -30.84 -2.75 5.66
CA GLY A 24 -31.22 -3.66 6.75
C GLY A 24 -31.73 -5.04 6.31
N ARG A 25 -31.45 -5.45 5.05
CA ARG A 25 -31.67 -6.86 4.68
C ARG A 25 -30.62 -7.74 5.35
N THR A 26 -31.07 -8.85 5.91
CA THR A 26 -30.22 -9.77 6.67
C THR A 26 -29.10 -10.31 5.77
N GLN A 27 -27.87 -10.24 6.27
CA GLN A 27 -26.62 -10.73 5.64
C GLN A 27 -26.67 -12.19 5.14
N LEU A 28 -27.76 -12.91 5.41
CA LEU A 28 -27.96 -14.34 5.19
C LEU A 28 -28.69 -14.67 3.88
N GLU A 29 -29.46 -13.75 3.29
CA GLU A 29 -30.27 -14.00 2.09
C GLU A 29 -29.50 -13.72 0.78
N GLU A 30 -28.64 -12.70 0.78
CA GLU A 30 -27.87 -12.28 -0.40
C GLU A 30 -26.79 -13.23 -0.95
N PRO A 31 -26.03 -13.98 -0.12
CA PRO A 31 -24.88 -14.76 -0.61
C PRO A 31 -25.32 -15.88 -1.54
N LYS A 32 -26.52 -16.41 -1.32
CA LYS A 32 -27.12 -17.48 -2.13
C LYS A 32 -27.55 -16.99 -3.52
N GLU A 33 -28.04 -15.75 -3.64
CA GLU A 33 -28.45 -15.18 -4.95
C GLU A 33 -27.25 -14.84 -5.83
N LEU A 34 -26.15 -14.38 -5.24
CA LEU A 34 -24.97 -13.93 -5.99
C LEU A 34 -23.88 -15.00 -6.12
N GLY A 35 -24.01 -16.14 -5.45
CA GLY A 35 -23.00 -17.21 -5.43
C GLY A 35 -21.68 -16.78 -4.76
N ILE A 36 -21.72 -15.74 -3.92
CA ILE A 36 -20.56 -15.14 -3.25
C ILE A 36 -20.46 -15.72 -1.84
N ALA A 37 -19.25 -16.09 -1.44
CA ALA A 37 -19.03 -16.61 -0.09
C ALA A 37 -19.34 -15.56 0.99
N GLN A 38 -20.01 -15.97 2.07
CA GLN A 38 -20.32 -15.11 3.22
C GLN A 38 -19.10 -14.35 3.76
N SER A 39 -17.93 -14.97 3.72
CA SER A 39 -16.67 -14.38 4.18
C SER A 39 -16.23 -13.17 3.34
N VAL A 40 -16.60 -13.13 2.06
CA VAL A 40 -16.32 -11.98 1.17
C VAL A 40 -17.24 -10.82 1.54
N ILE A 41 -18.53 -11.09 1.79
CA ILE A 41 -19.51 -10.07 2.21
C ILE A 41 -19.13 -9.47 3.57
N SER A 42 -18.76 -10.31 4.54
CA SER A 42 -18.35 -9.86 5.88
C SER A 42 -17.09 -8.98 5.81
N ARG A 43 -16.08 -9.37 5.01
CA ARG A 43 -14.87 -8.56 4.79
C ARG A 43 -15.17 -7.25 4.06
N LEU A 44 -16.06 -7.28 3.08
CA LEU A 44 -16.48 -6.09 2.34
C LEU A 44 -17.21 -5.10 3.24
N TRP A 45 -18.15 -5.59 4.06
CA TRP A 45 -18.88 -4.78 5.03
C TRP A 45 -17.95 -4.15 6.06
N GLN A 46 -17.03 -4.93 6.63
CA GLN A 46 -16.05 -4.42 7.58
C GLN A 46 -15.18 -3.33 6.96
N ARG A 47 -14.69 -3.55 5.72
CA ARG A 47 -13.91 -2.55 5.00
C ARG A 47 -14.71 -1.28 4.70
N PHE A 48 -15.99 -1.41 4.35
CA PHE A 48 -16.84 -0.25 4.12
C PHE A 48 -17.04 0.58 5.39
N GLN A 49 -17.19 -0.07 6.55
CA GLN A 49 -17.27 0.61 7.84
C GLN A 49 -15.95 1.32 8.20
N ASP A 50 -14.80 0.74 7.85
CA ASP A 50 -13.48 1.29 8.16
C ASP A 50 -13.08 2.45 7.22
N ASP A 51 -13.27 2.27 5.90
CA ASP A 51 -12.81 3.20 4.86
C ASP A 51 -13.88 4.20 4.40
N GLY A 52 -15.17 3.93 4.65
CA GLY A 52 -16.31 4.72 4.13
C GLY A 52 -16.42 4.70 2.60
N ASN A 53 -15.63 3.87 1.91
CA ASN A 53 -15.52 3.82 0.46
C ASN A 53 -15.64 2.37 -0.02
N VAL A 54 -16.41 2.20 -1.10
CA VAL A 54 -16.58 0.92 -1.80
C VAL A 54 -15.42 0.68 -2.77
N SER A 55 -14.82 1.75 -3.27
CA SER A 55 -13.78 1.70 -4.28
C SER A 55 -12.47 1.18 -3.71
N ARG A 56 -11.69 0.51 -4.57
CA ARG A 56 -10.37 0.01 -4.20
C ARG A 56 -9.44 1.17 -3.83
N CYS A 57 -9.16 1.34 -2.53
CA CYS A 57 -8.08 2.20 -2.08
C CYS A 57 -6.75 1.67 -2.63
N TYR A 58 -6.12 2.40 -3.55
CA TYR A 58 -4.72 2.16 -3.90
C TYR A 58 -3.89 2.53 -2.67
N SER A 59 -3.51 1.52 -1.88
CA SER A 59 -2.62 1.74 -0.75
C SER A 59 -1.32 2.33 -1.32
N THR A 60 -1.01 3.58 -0.97
CA THR A 60 0.34 4.07 -1.13
C THR A 60 1.23 3.14 -0.31
N GLY A 61 2.23 2.54 -0.96
CA GLY A 61 3.09 1.56 -0.29
C GLY A 61 3.79 2.14 0.94
N ARG A 62 4.56 1.32 1.64
CA ARG A 62 5.29 1.73 2.85
C ARG A 62 6.00 3.08 2.64
N PRO A 63 5.82 4.06 3.54
CA PRO A 63 6.44 5.37 3.40
C PRO A 63 7.96 5.26 3.32
N ARG A 64 8.55 6.11 2.48
CA ARG A 64 9.99 6.13 2.23
C ARG A 64 10.73 6.65 3.45
N VAL A 65 11.83 5.98 3.80
CA VAL A 65 12.74 6.42 4.88
C VAL A 65 13.49 7.70 4.49
N THR A 66 13.75 7.89 3.20
CA THR A 66 14.39 9.10 2.67
C THR A 66 13.38 9.98 1.94
N THR A 67 13.55 11.28 2.09
CA THR A 67 12.81 12.31 1.39
C THR A 67 13.36 12.53 -0.02
N PRO A 68 12.57 13.09 -0.96
CA PRO A 68 13.05 13.42 -2.30
C PRO A 68 14.22 14.42 -2.34
N HIS A 69 14.40 15.22 -1.27
CA HIS A 69 15.52 16.14 -1.13
C HIS A 69 16.82 15.39 -0.78
N GLU A 70 16.75 14.47 0.17
CA GLU A 70 17.87 13.60 0.54
C GLU A 70 18.29 12.67 -0.61
N ASP A 71 17.33 12.13 -1.37
CA ASP A 71 17.62 11.33 -2.58
C ASP A 71 18.42 12.15 -3.62
N ARG A 72 18.13 13.46 -3.75
CA ARG A 72 18.92 14.38 -4.59
C ARG A 72 20.31 14.62 -4.01
N TYR A 73 20.42 14.76 -2.69
CA TYR A 73 21.70 14.92 -2.01
C TYR A 73 22.59 13.67 -2.12
N LEU A 74 22.02 12.47 -2.28
CA LEU A 74 22.77 11.22 -2.54
C LEU A 74 23.21 11.08 -4.00
N THR A 75 22.35 11.43 -4.95
CA THR A 75 22.61 11.23 -6.38
C THR A 75 23.64 12.20 -6.96
N VAL A 76 23.68 13.45 -6.48
CA VAL A 76 24.65 14.45 -6.97
C VAL A 76 26.11 14.06 -6.67
N PRO A 77 26.49 13.72 -5.42
CA PRO A 77 27.84 13.27 -5.10
C PRO A 77 28.20 11.93 -5.76
N ALA A 78 27.24 11.00 -5.86
CA ALA A 78 27.47 9.73 -6.54
C ALA A 78 27.81 9.90 -8.03
N LYS A 79 27.17 10.86 -8.71
CA LYS A 79 27.49 11.20 -10.10
C LYS A 79 28.83 11.91 -10.25
N ARG A 80 29.18 12.80 -9.32
CA ARG A 80 30.47 13.52 -9.31
C ARG A 80 31.65 12.58 -9.04
N ASN A 81 31.49 11.69 -8.08
CA ASN A 81 32.53 10.78 -7.61
C ASN A 81 32.06 9.32 -7.79
N ARG A 82 32.29 8.77 -8.98
CA ARG A 82 31.87 7.40 -9.35
C ARG A 82 32.41 6.29 -8.45
N GLN A 83 33.49 6.56 -7.71
CA GLN A 83 34.09 5.62 -6.75
C GLN A 83 33.50 5.72 -5.33
N SER A 84 32.57 6.64 -5.08
CA SER A 84 31.94 6.79 -3.76
C SER A 84 31.16 5.54 -3.38
N THR A 85 31.44 4.98 -2.21
CA THR A 85 30.69 3.80 -1.73
C THR A 85 29.36 4.26 -1.11
N ALA A 86 28.34 3.40 -1.16
CA ALA A 86 27.06 3.64 -0.49
C ALA A 86 27.21 3.89 1.04
N SER A 87 28.25 3.34 1.67
CA SER A 87 28.61 3.62 3.07
C SER A 87 29.14 5.04 3.28
N ASP A 88 29.89 5.58 2.31
CA ASP A 88 30.42 6.94 2.37
C ASP A 88 29.30 7.96 2.17
N LEU A 89 28.38 7.67 1.26
CA LEU A 89 27.18 8.48 1.02
C LEU A 89 26.19 8.43 2.20
N SER A 90 26.05 7.27 2.86
CA SER A 90 25.28 7.14 4.09
C SER A 90 25.87 8.04 5.20
N ARG A 91 27.18 7.99 5.42
CA ARG A 91 27.86 8.88 6.39
C ARG A 91 27.69 10.35 6.04
N LEU A 92 27.85 10.71 4.76
CA LEU A 92 27.67 12.08 4.28
C LEU A 92 26.25 12.60 4.55
N LEU A 93 25.23 11.78 4.27
CA LEU A 93 23.83 12.15 4.50
C LEU A 93 23.53 12.28 6.01
N SER A 94 24.04 11.34 6.82
CA SER A 94 23.87 11.40 8.27
C SER A 94 24.54 12.62 8.88
N SER A 95 25.71 13.04 8.38
CA SER A 95 26.37 14.28 8.81
C SER A 95 25.62 15.54 8.38
N ALA A 96 24.94 15.53 7.23
CA ALA A 96 24.24 16.70 6.70
C ALA A 96 22.81 16.88 7.23
N THR A 97 22.09 15.77 7.45
CA THR A 97 20.64 15.79 7.75
C THR A 97 20.31 15.11 9.08
N GLY A 98 21.27 14.42 9.70
CA GLY A 98 21.04 13.65 10.93
C GLY A 98 20.24 12.35 10.71
N THR A 99 19.83 12.06 9.48
CA THR A 99 19.10 10.85 9.13
C THR A 99 20.05 9.68 8.97
N THR A 100 19.86 8.66 9.80
CA THR A 100 20.64 7.42 9.70
C THR A 100 19.98 6.50 8.69
N VAL A 101 20.62 6.31 7.54
CA VAL A 101 20.12 5.45 6.46
C VAL A 101 21.03 4.25 6.25
N SER A 102 20.44 3.07 6.08
CA SER A 102 21.21 1.86 5.81
C SER A 102 21.89 1.94 4.44
N ARG A 103 23.01 1.22 4.29
CA ARG A 103 23.70 1.06 3.00
C ARG A 103 22.75 0.56 1.90
N GLN A 104 21.85 -0.35 2.24
CA GLN A 104 20.87 -0.92 1.30
C GLN A 104 19.82 0.11 0.88
N THR A 105 19.41 0.98 1.80
CA THR A 105 18.52 2.11 1.47
C THR A 105 19.21 3.03 0.47
N VAL A 106 20.47 3.40 0.70
CA VAL A 106 21.25 4.25 -0.23
C VAL A 106 21.41 3.59 -1.59
N TYR A 107 21.73 2.28 -1.64
CA TYR A 107 21.89 1.56 -2.91
C TYR A 107 20.61 1.59 -3.76
N ARG A 108 19.43 1.53 -3.13
CA ARG A 108 18.13 1.65 -3.84
C ARG A 108 17.85 3.04 -4.39
N ARG A 109 18.70 4.05 -4.10
CA ARG A 109 18.55 5.46 -4.54
C ARG A 109 19.57 5.90 -5.58
N LEU A 110 20.61 5.10 -5.84
CA LEU A 110 21.64 5.36 -6.85
C LEU A 110 21.23 4.76 -8.19
#